data_AF-A0ABD1ZEF5-F1
#
_entry.id   AF-A0ABD1ZEF5-F1
#
_cell.length_a   1.000
_cell.length_b   1.000
_cell.length_c   1.000
_cell.angle_alpha   90.00
_cell.angle_beta   90.00
_cell.angle_gamma   90.00
#
_symmetry.space_group_name_H-M   'P 1'
#
loop_
_entity.id
_entity.type
_entity.pdbx_description
1 polymer ?
#
loop_
_entity_poly.entity_id
_entity_poly.type
_entity_poly.pdbx_seq_one_letter_code
_entity_poly.pdbx_strand_id
1 'polypeptide(L)'
;MPALELSPAQILSFWLLVHDGTIKVINKAAKSTFLFLLSNIFYNGLVGLWQPSLSFPVFNFSGLVANFARKGLSAREMIVLSGAHTTGKSHCNGILPHLYNFTGADNATDTDPALDKGFTAFLKHK
;
A
#
# COMPACT_ATOMS: atom_id res chain seq x y z
N MET A 1 33.15 -4.49 6.89
CA MET A 1 32.23 -4.17 8.01
C MET A 1 31.41 -5.42 8.28
N PRO A 2 31.44 -6.02 9.47
CA PRO A 2 30.67 -7.23 9.74
C PRO A 2 29.17 -6.90 9.75
N ALA A 3 28.37 -7.71 9.07
CA ALA A 3 26.92 -7.62 9.16
C ALA A 3 26.50 -7.96 10.60
N LEU A 4 25.74 -7.07 11.26
CA LEU A 4 25.11 -7.38 12.53
C LEU A 4 24.11 -8.53 12.30
N GLU A 5 24.42 -9.73 12.77
CA GLU A 5 23.43 -10.80 12.91
C GLU A 5 22.53 -10.49 14.11
N LEU A 6 21.31 -10.03 13.84
CA LEU A 6 20.29 -9.81 14.87
C LEU A 6 19.73 -11.17 15.30
N SER A 7 19.65 -11.40 16.62
CA SER A 7 19.06 -12.62 17.16
C SER A 7 17.54 -12.69 16.86
N PRO A 8 16.93 -13.89 16.87
CA PRO A 8 15.48 -14.04 16.69
C PRO A 8 14.64 -13.18 17.64
N ALA A 9 15.14 -12.96 18.87
CA ALA A 9 14.50 -12.09 19.86
C ALA A 9 14.56 -10.60 19.48
N GLN A 10 15.64 -10.15 18.84
CA GLN A 10 15.77 -8.78 18.34
C GLN A 10 14.84 -8.53 17.14
N ILE A 11 14.72 -9.53 16.25
CA ILE A 11 13.78 -9.50 15.12
C ILE A 11 12.33 -9.44 15.64
N LEU A 12 11.98 -10.29 16.60
CA LEU A 12 10.64 -10.30 17.20
C LEU A 12 10.32 -8.97 17.92
N SER A 13 11.27 -8.41 18.65
CA SER A 13 11.09 -7.13 19.35
C SER A 13 10.86 -5.98 18.37
N PHE A 14 11.60 -5.95 17.25
CA PHE A 14 11.40 -4.95 16.21
C PHE A 14 10.03 -5.10 15.52
N TRP A 15 9.61 -6.33 15.22
CA TRP A 15 8.29 -6.61 14.66
C TRP A 15 7.14 -6.20 15.59
N LEU A 16 7.25 -6.49 16.89
CA LEU A 16 6.25 -6.08 17.88
C LEU A 16 6.14 -4.56 18.00
N LEU A 17 7.27 -3.84 17.94
CA LEU A 17 7.30 -2.37 17.97
C LEU A 17 6.68 -1.75 16.72
N VAL A 18 6.97 -2.30 15.53
CA VAL A 18 6.35 -1.86 14.27
C VAL A 18 4.85 -2.14 14.29
N HIS A 19 4.43 -3.28 14.83
CA HIS A 19 3.02 -3.63 14.99
C HIS A 19 2.30 -2.71 15.99
N ASP A 20 2.87 -2.44 17.17
CA ASP A 20 2.28 -1.53 18.16
C ASP A 20 2.22 -0.07 17.66
N GLY A 21 3.28 0.40 16.99
CA GLY A 21 3.32 1.73 16.39
C GLY A 21 2.29 1.94 15.29
N THR A 22 2.13 0.96 14.39
CA THR A 22 1.10 0.99 13.34
C THR A 22 -0.30 0.91 13.94
N ILE A 23 -0.52 0.06 14.95
CA ILE A 23 -1.77 -0.01 15.71
C ILE A 23 -2.14 1.33 16.32
N LYS A 24 -1.19 2.08 16.90
CA LYS A 24 -1.46 3.40 17.49
C LYS A 24 -1.89 4.44 16.45
N VAL A 25 -1.25 4.46 15.28
CA VAL A 25 -1.63 5.35 14.17
C VAL A 25 -3.01 5.00 13.63
N ILE A 26 -3.27 3.70 13.43
CA ILE A 26 -4.54 3.24 12.90
C ILE A 26 -5.68 3.43 13.92
N ASN A 27 -5.48 3.18 15.21
CA ASN A 27 -6.50 3.43 16.23
C ASN A 27 -6.80 4.92 16.43
N LYS A 28 -5.84 5.80 16.16
CA LYS A 28 -6.08 7.25 16.13
C LYS A 28 -6.94 7.65 14.92
N ALA A 29 -6.86 6.90 13.81
CA ALA A 29 -7.56 7.18 12.56
C ALA A 29 -8.87 6.39 12.36
N ALA A 30 -9.05 5.23 13.00
CA ALA A 30 -10.16 4.32 12.81
C ALA A 30 -10.53 3.63 14.14
N LYS A 31 -11.63 4.05 14.75
CA LYS A 31 -12.20 3.32 15.89
C LYS A 31 -12.74 1.97 15.40
N SER A 32 -12.12 0.89 15.86
CA SER A 32 -12.76 -0.39 16.17
C SER A 32 -13.04 -1.45 15.08
N THR A 33 -12.61 -1.32 13.82
CA THR A 33 -12.78 -2.43 12.83
C THR A 33 -11.46 -2.96 12.23
N PHE A 34 -10.35 -2.24 12.35
CA PHE A 34 -9.07 -2.64 11.77
C PHE A 34 -8.28 -3.65 12.65
N LEU A 35 -8.59 -3.71 13.95
CA LEU A 35 -7.89 -4.53 14.94
C LEU A 35 -8.02 -6.04 14.73
N PHE A 36 -9.04 -6.52 14.02
CA PHE A 36 -9.30 -7.96 13.87
C PHE A 36 -8.66 -8.59 12.61
N LEU A 37 -8.10 -7.77 11.71
CA LEU A 37 -7.53 -8.24 10.43
C LEU A 37 -6.02 -8.44 10.49
N LEU A 38 -5.28 -7.66 11.30
CA LEU A 38 -3.84 -7.85 11.43
C LEU A 38 -3.50 -9.21 12.07
N SER A 39 -4.29 -9.67 13.04
CA SER A 39 -4.07 -10.96 13.69
C SER A 39 -4.28 -12.17 12.77
N ASN A 40 -5.04 -12.09 11.68
CA ASN A 40 -5.22 -13.25 10.78
C ASN A 40 -4.16 -13.33 9.65
N ILE A 41 -3.39 -12.26 9.43
CA ILE A 41 -2.32 -12.22 8.44
C ILE A 41 -1.01 -12.78 9.02
N PHE A 42 -0.74 -12.56 10.31
CA PHE A 42 0.52 -12.98 10.93
C PHE A 42 0.58 -14.46 11.35
N TYR A 43 -0.56 -15.17 11.47
CA TYR A 43 -0.57 -16.58 11.87
C TYR A 43 -0.31 -17.59 10.74
N ASN A 44 -0.38 -17.17 9.47
CA ASN A 44 -0.06 -18.04 8.32
C ASN A 44 1.41 -17.88 7.90
N GLY A 45 2.32 -18.24 8.81
CA GLY A 45 3.76 -18.05 8.73
C GLY A 45 4.39 -18.24 7.35
N LEU A 46 4.88 -17.14 6.78
CA LEU A 46 5.89 -17.14 5.72
C LEU A 46 6.95 -16.09 6.08
N VAL A 47 7.89 -16.52 6.90
CA VAL A 47 9.18 -15.87 7.03
C VAL A 47 9.91 -15.95 5.69
N GLY A 48 10.32 -14.80 5.16
CA GLY A 48 11.32 -14.72 4.09
C GLY A 48 10.79 -14.57 2.67
N LEU A 49 10.13 -13.45 2.34
CA LEU A 49 10.14 -12.90 0.99
C LEU A 49 10.16 -11.37 1.09
N TRP A 50 11.33 -10.76 0.91
CA TRP A 50 11.40 -9.40 0.36
C TRP A 50 10.80 -9.48 -1.04
N GLN A 51 9.48 -9.36 -1.10
CA GLN A 51 8.77 -9.73 -2.31
C GLN A 51 8.66 -8.51 -3.21
N PRO A 52 9.14 -8.58 -4.47
CA PRO A 52 8.97 -7.54 -5.48
C PRO A 52 7.50 -7.37 -5.94
N SER A 53 6.54 -7.77 -5.10
CA SER A 53 5.09 -7.79 -5.40
C SER A 53 4.35 -6.52 -4.99
N LEU A 54 5.05 -5.51 -4.49
CA LEU A 54 4.53 -4.13 -4.47
C LEU A 54 5.05 -3.41 -5.71
N SER A 55 4.79 -4.00 -6.88
CA SER A 55 5.00 -3.30 -8.14
C SER A 55 4.14 -2.04 -8.09
N PHE A 56 4.79 -0.92 -8.35
CA PHE A 56 4.26 0.42 -8.57
C PHE A 56 2.91 0.42 -9.33
N PRO A 57 2.09 1.48 -9.23
CA PRO A 57 0.63 1.42 -9.39
C PRO A 57 0.23 1.22 -10.85
N VAL A 58 0.23 -0.03 -11.32
CA VAL A 58 -0.21 -0.38 -12.67
C VAL A 58 -1.12 -1.61 -12.65
N PHE A 59 -1.66 -1.98 -11.49
CA PHE A 59 -2.65 -3.06 -11.43
C PHE A 59 -4.05 -2.50 -11.69
N ASN A 60 -4.75 -3.14 -12.62
CA ASN A 60 -6.20 -3.05 -12.67
C ASN A 60 -6.81 -3.79 -11.47
N PHE A 61 -8.13 -3.64 -11.27
CA PHE A 61 -8.82 -4.22 -10.12
C PHE A 61 -8.62 -5.74 -10.00
N SER A 62 -8.70 -6.48 -11.11
CA SER A 62 -8.50 -7.94 -11.08
C SER A 62 -7.07 -8.33 -10.71
N GLY A 63 -6.07 -7.58 -11.17
CA GLY A 63 -4.67 -7.75 -10.78
C GLY A 63 -4.43 -7.51 -9.29
N LEU A 64 -5.08 -6.49 -8.71
CA LEU A 64 -5.03 -6.24 -7.26
C LEU A 64 -5.65 -7.40 -6.48
N VAL A 65 -6.85 -7.86 -6.87
CA VAL A 65 -7.52 -8.99 -6.22
C VAL A 65 -6.66 -10.25 -6.29
N ALA A 66 -6.06 -10.56 -7.44
CA ALA A 66 -5.18 -11.71 -7.60
C ALA A 66 -3.90 -11.60 -6.74
N ASN A 67 -3.32 -10.39 -6.63
CA ASN A 67 -2.15 -10.15 -5.80
C ASN A 67 -2.46 -10.38 -4.30
N PHE A 68 -3.61 -9.89 -3.83
CA PHE A 68 -4.07 -10.10 -2.46
C PHE A 68 -4.43 -11.58 -2.22
N ALA A 69 -5.07 -12.25 -3.17
CA ALA A 69 -5.40 -13.68 -3.08
C ALA A 69 -4.15 -14.55 -2.93
N ARG A 70 -3.03 -14.20 -3.61
CA ARG A 70 -1.73 -14.88 -3.42
C ARG A 70 -1.16 -14.76 -2.00
N LYS A 71 -1.64 -13.81 -1.21
CA LYS A 71 -1.29 -13.60 0.20
C LYS A 71 -2.35 -14.15 1.16
N GLY A 72 -3.32 -14.92 0.65
CA GLY A 72 -4.43 -15.45 1.44
C GLY A 72 -5.51 -14.42 1.79
N LEU A 73 -5.51 -13.24 1.15
CA LEU A 73 -6.46 -12.18 1.42
C LEU A 73 -7.58 -12.14 0.38
N SER A 74 -8.81 -11.99 0.86
CA SER A 74 -9.99 -11.81 0.01
C SER A 74 -10.05 -10.41 -0.62
N ALA A 75 -10.87 -10.26 -1.67
CA ALA A 75 -11.17 -8.95 -2.25
C ALA A 75 -11.78 -7.98 -1.22
N ARG A 76 -12.53 -8.49 -0.24
CA ARG A 76 -13.08 -7.68 0.85
C ARG A 76 -11.98 -7.11 1.73
N GLU A 77 -11.00 -7.93 2.10
CA GLU A 77 -9.86 -7.50 2.91
C GLU A 77 -8.97 -6.52 2.14
N MET A 78 -8.80 -6.71 0.83
CA MET A 78 -8.12 -5.73 -0.03
C MET A 78 -8.78 -4.35 0.03
N ILE A 79 -10.11 -4.28 -0.06
CA ILE A 79 -10.87 -3.02 0.03
C ILE A 79 -10.69 -2.38 1.41
N VAL A 80 -10.81 -3.18 2.49
CA VAL A 80 -10.64 -2.67 3.86
C VAL A 80 -9.21 -2.15 4.09
N LEU A 81 -8.19 -2.86 3.61
CA LEU A 81 -6.78 -2.46 3.74
C LEU A 81 -6.42 -1.24 2.88
N SER A 82 -7.11 -1.05 1.76
CA SER A 82 -6.96 0.16 0.91
C SER A 82 -7.36 1.43 1.67
N GLY A 83 -8.16 1.31 2.74
CA GLY A 83 -8.48 2.41 3.66
C GLY A 83 -7.25 3.03 4.34
N ALA A 84 -6.11 2.32 4.41
CA ALA A 84 -4.86 2.86 4.94
C ALA A 84 -4.34 4.08 4.15
N HIS A 85 -4.76 4.26 2.89
CA HIS A 85 -4.40 5.42 2.06
C HIS A 85 -5.19 6.69 2.41
N THR A 86 -6.14 6.64 3.35
CA THR A 86 -6.89 7.84 3.80
C THR A 86 -5.98 8.87 4.46
N THR A 87 -4.84 8.44 5.02
CA THR A 87 -3.85 9.32 5.66
C THR A 87 -2.45 8.97 5.18
N GLY A 88 -1.67 9.98 4.82
CA GLY A 88 -0.28 9.79 4.39
C GLY A 88 0.16 10.76 3.31
N LYS A 89 1.36 10.53 2.78
CA LYS A 89 1.91 11.22 1.60
C LYS A 89 2.42 10.17 0.63
N SER A 90 2.27 10.43 -0.66
CA SER A 90 2.83 9.62 -1.74
C SER A 90 3.79 10.45 -2.57
N HIS A 91 4.79 9.80 -3.18
CA HIS A 91 5.67 10.47 -4.14
C HIS A 91 4.94 10.67 -5.48
N CYS A 92 5.31 11.74 -6.21
CA CYS A 92 4.68 12.10 -7.48
C CYS A 92 4.77 11.00 -8.53
N ASN A 93 5.85 10.20 -8.52
CA ASN A 93 6.09 9.13 -9.51
C ASN A 93 4.90 8.17 -9.68
N GLY A 94 4.10 7.95 -8.63
CA GLY A 94 2.94 7.05 -8.70
C GLY A 94 1.74 7.65 -9.46
N ILE A 95 1.63 8.98 -9.54
CA ILE A 95 0.49 9.67 -10.16
C ILE A 95 0.85 10.32 -11.51
N LEU A 96 2.14 10.56 -11.80
CA LEU A 96 2.58 11.19 -13.05
C LEU A 96 2.04 10.52 -14.33
N PRO A 97 2.01 9.17 -14.47
CA PRO A 97 1.42 8.55 -15.65
C PRO A 97 -0.05 8.93 -15.85
N HIS A 98 -0.82 9.03 -14.77
CA HIS A 98 -2.23 9.43 -14.82
C HIS A 98 -2.43 10.92 -15.12
N LEU A 99 -1.41 11.77 -14.93
CA LEU A 99 -1.51 13.21 -15.19
C LEU A 99 -1.06 13.60 -16.61
N TYR A 100 -0.11 12.86 -17.18
CA TYR A 100 0.60 13.28 -18.40
C TYR A 100 0.74 12.22 -19.50
N ASN A 101 0.53 10.93 -19.21
CA ASN A 101 0.75 9.86 -20.18
C ASN A 101 -0.13 8.62 -19.86
N PHE A 102 -1.43 8.82 -19.72
CA PHE A 102 -2.34 7.77 -19.26
C PHE A 102 -2.52 6.66 -20.30
N THR A 103 -2.71 7.04 -21.57
CA THR A 103 -2.88 6.09 -22.67
C THR A 103 -1.58 5.74 -23.37
N GLY A 104 -0.49 6.46 -23.09
CA GLY A 104 0.78 6.31 -23.81
C GLY A 104 0.86 7.22 -25.06
N ALA A 105 -0.05 8.18 -25.19
CA ALA A 105 -0.21 9.00 -26.40
C ALA A 105 0.66 10.27 -26.40
N ASP A 106 1.51 10.45 -25.38
CA ASP A 106 2.50 11.54 -25.25
C ASP A 106 1.95 12.93 -25.59
N ASN A 107 0.78 13.27 -25.03
CA ASN A 107 0.17 14.59 -25.21
C ASN A 107 -0.25 15.21 -23.88
N ALA A 108 -0.23 16.54 -23.82
CA ALA A 108 -0.53 17.29 -22.59
C ALA A 108 -1.96 17.10 -22.05
N THR A 109 -2.85 16.54 -22.88
CA THR A 109 -4.24 16.21 -22.55
C THR A 109 -4.43 14.74 -22.18
N ASP A 110 -3.38 13.92 -22.19
CA ASP A 110 -3.40 12.47 -21.89
C ASP A 110 -3.43 12.24 -20.38
N THR A 111 -4.51 12.74 -19.78
CA THR A 111 -4.84 12.59 -18.36
C THR A 111 -5.89 11.50 -18.20
N ASP A 112 -5.77 10.72 -17.14
CA ASP A 112 -6.74 9.69 -16.75
C ASP A 112 -8.16 10.29 -16.67
N PRO A 113 -9.12 9.82 -17.50
CA PRO A 113 -10.46 10.35 -17.52
C PRO A 113 -11.25 10.08 -16.22
N ALA A 114 -10.76 9.16 -15.36
CA ALA A 114 -11.35 8.91 -14.05
C ALA A 114 -10.90 9.92 -12.98
N LEU A 115 -9.86 10.72 -13.23
CA LEU A 115 -9.44 11.78 -12.32
C LEU A 115 -10.31 13.04 -12.47
N ASP A 116 -10.67 13.64 -11.34
CA ASP A 116 -11.35 14.93 -11.34
C ASP A 116 -10.48 16.01 -11.99
N LYS A 117 -11.09 16.85 -12.83
CA LYS A 117 -10.38 17.87 -13.61
C LYS A 117 -9.78 18.96 -12.72
N GLY A 118 -10.51 19.39 -11.69
CA GLY A 118 -10.04 20.41 -10.76
C GLY A 118 -8.87 19.90 -9.91
N PHE A 119 -8.99 18.66 -9.42
CA PHE A 119 -7.93 18.01 -8.66
C PHE A 119 -6.69 17.71 -9.53
N THR A 120 -6.88 17.31 -10.79
CA THR A 120 -5.79 17.16 -11.75
C THR A 120 -5.04 18.48 -11.93
N ALA A 121 -5.74 19.58 -12.19
CA ALA A 121 -5.12 20.89 -12.34
C ALA A 121 -4.33 21.28 -11.08
N PHE A 122 -4.88 21.01 -9.90
CA PHE A 122 -4.20 21.20 -8.62
C PHE A 122 -2.91 20.37 -8.52
N LEU A 123 -2.96 19.08 -8.85
CA LEU A 123 -1.80 18.17 -8.77
C LEU A 123 -0.69 18.54 -9.76
N LYS A 124 -1.03 19.06 -10.94
CA LYS A 124 -0.04 19.55 -11.93
C LYS A 124 0.76 20.76 -11.43
N HIS A 125 0.34 21.40 -10.35
CA HIS A 125 1.02 22.54 -9.72
C HIS A 125 1.71 22.19 -8.37
N LYS A 126 1.82 20.90 -8.01
CA LYS A 126 2.49 20.43 -6.79
C LYS A 126 3.84 19.79 -7.09
#